data_AF-R5Z6A1-F1
#
_entry.id   AF-R5Z6A1-F1
#
_cell.length_a   1.000
_cell.length_b   1.000
_cell.length_c   1.000
_cell.angle_alpha   90.00
_cell.angle_beta   90.00
_cell.angle_gamma   90.00
#
_symmetry.space_group_name_H-M   'P 1'
#
loop_
_entity.id
_entity.type
_entity.pdbx_description
1 polymer ?
#
loop_
_entity_poly.entity_id
_entity_poly.type
_entity_poly.pdbx_seq_one_letter_code
_entity_poly.pdbx_strand_id
1 'polypeptide(L)'
;MTAGSRISMFVVCPFDALGSTMATFGGQNVGAGKLDRLGQGLRSAVILGAVYSAIILLVLIVFGQNLVYLFVDPKETVVVAQARQFLITNAVFYVPLALVNIVRFLIQGMGFSGFAVFAGVFEMIARALVGLAFVPLFGYSAACFASPLAWIFADCFLIPAFFHCRKKLMQAGSDQM
;
A
#
# COMPACT_ATOMS: atom_id res chain seq x y z
N MET A 1 1.10 -20.60 5.05
CA MET A 1 1.06 -19.64 3.92
C MET A 1 0.07 -20.18 2.90
N THR A 2 -1.05 -19.49 2.68
CA THR A 2 -2.13 -19.94 1.80
C THR A 2 -1.85 -19.56 0.34
N ALA A 3 -2.46 -20.26 -0.61
CA ALA A 3 -2.39 -19.95 -2.05
C ALA A 3 -2.63 -18.46 -2.38
N GLY A 4 -3.59 -17.84 -1.70
CA GLY A 4 -3.94 -16.43 -1.88
C GLY A 4 -2.79 -15.47 -1.59
N SER A 5 -1.93 -15.75 -0.60
CA SER A 5 -0.82 -14.84 -0.27
C SER A 5 0.27 -14.84 -1.35
N ARG A 6 0.46 -15.95 -2.08
CA ARG A 6 1.42 -16.03 -3.19
C ARG A 6 0.94 -15.20 -4.40
N ILE A 7 -0.34 -15.32 -4.74
CA ILE A 7 -0.94 -14.53 -5.83
C ILE A 7 -0.86 -13.04 -5.48
N SER A 8 -1.18 -12.66 -4.24
CA SER A 8 -1.05 -11.28 -3.77
C SER A 8 0.37 -10.72 -3.92
N MET A 9 1.42 -11.51 -3.68
CA MET A 9 2.80 -11.03 -3.87
C MET A 9 3.09 -10.65 -5.34
N PHE A 10 2.60 -11.42 -6.31
CA PHE A 10 2.76 -11.07 -7.72
C PHE A 10 2.01 -9.78 -8.08
N VAL A 11 0.81 -9.63 -7.54
CA VAL A 11 -0.03 -8.46 -7.76
C VAL A 11 0.58 -7.19 -7.15
N VAL A 12 1.22 -7.31 -5.98
CA VAL A 12 1.80 -6.18 -5.24
C VAL A 12 3.16 -5.74 -5.77
N CYS A 13 3.89 -6.61 -6.45
CA CYS A 13 5.22 -6.33 -6.98
C CYS A 13 5.36 -4.98 -7.73
N PRO A 14 4.48 -4.63 -8.69
CA PRO A 14 4.57 -3.31 -9.35
C PRO A 14 4.22 -2.12 -8.45
N PHE A 15 3.43 -2.29 -7.38
CA PHE A 15 3.27 -1.23 -6.37
C PHE A 15 4.59 -1.00 -5.61
N ASP A 16 5.35 -2.05 -5.32
CA ASP A 16 6.68 -1.93 -4.70
C ASP A 16 7.68 -1.27 -5.65
N ALA A 17 7.65 -1.63 -6.94
CA ALA A 17 8.49 -0.98 -7.95
C ALA A 17 8.16 0.52 -8.09
N LEU A 18 6.86 0.88 -8.07
CA LEU A 18 6.40 2.27 -8.04
C LEU A 18 6.89 3.00 -6.79
N GLY A 19 6.74 2.37 -5.62
CA GLY A 19 7.23 2.89 -4.35
C GLY A 19 8.74 3.18 -4.39
N SER A 20 9.54 2.20 -4.78
CA SER A 20 11.01 2.34 -4.89
C SER A 20 11.41 3.46 -5.85
N THR A 21 10.74 3.56 -7.00
CA THR A 21 10.96 4.66 -7.96
C THR A 21 10.65 6.02 -7.33
N MET A 22 9.58 6.11 -6.54
CA MET A 22 9.19 7.33 -5.83
C MET A 22 10.15 7.70 -4.70
N ALA A 23 10.77 6.74 -4.01
CA ALA A 23 11.86 7.02 -3.07
C ALA A 23 13.04 7.67 -3.78
N THR A 24 13.50 7.11 -4.90
CA THR A 24 14.60 7.68 -5.69
C THR A 24 14.24 9.06 -6.23
N PHE A 25 13.05 9.22 -6.80
CA PHE A 25 12.55 10.50 -7.28
C PHE A 25 12.48 11.55 -6.17
N GLY A 26 12.02 11.15 -4.98
CA GLY A 26 11.99 11.99 -3.79
C GLY A 26 13.37 12.50 -3.40
N GLY A 27 14.33 11.60 -3.25
CA GLY A 27 15.70 11.94 -2.86
C GLY A 27 16.42 12.83 -3.88
N GLN A 28 16.24 12.54 -5.17
CA GLN A 28 16.84 13.36 -6.23
C GLN A 28 16.27 14.78 -6.27
N ASN A 29 14.96 14.95 -6.14
CA ASN A 29 14.35 16.29 -6.18
C ASN A 29 14.63 17.08 -4.90
N VAL A 30 14.68 16.44 -3.73
CA VAL A 30 15.09 17.10 -2.49
C VAL A 30 16.55 17.53 -2.55
N GLY A 31 17.46 16.64 -2.99
CA GLY A 31 18.88 16.98 -3.15
C GLY A 31 19.15 18.08 -4.18
N ALA A 32 18.29 18.21 -5.20
CA ALA A 32 18.37 19.27 -6.21
C ALA A 32 17.56 20.54 -5.87
N GLY A 33 16.91 20.61 -4.70
CA GLY A 33 16.06 21.73 -4.28
C GLY A 33 14.75 21.91 -5.07
N LYS A 34 14.38 20.97 -5.95
CA LYS A 34 13.22 21.08 -6.85
C LYS A 34 11.94 20.51 -6.22
N LEU A 35 11.53 21.07 -5.08
CA LEU A 35 10.41 20.55 -4.28
C LEU A 35 9.03 20.68 -4.95
N ASP A 36 8.90 21.53 -5.97
CA ASP A 36 7.66 21.67 -6.73
C ASP A 36 7.32 20.38 -7.51
N ARG A 37 8.35 19.69 -8.00
CA ARG A 37 8.22 18.45 -8.78
C ARG A 37 7.77 17.26 -7.95
N LEU A 38 7.98 17.27 -6.63
CA LEU A 38 7.52 16.21 -5.71
C LEU A 38 6.01 16.02 -5.76
N GLY A 39 5.25 17.12 -5.76
CA GLY A 39 3.78 17.07 -5.80
C GLY A 39 3.25 16.51 -7.13
N GLN A 40 3.88 16.90 -8.25
CA GLN A 40 3.54 16.35 -9.56
C GLN A 40 3.88 14.86 -9.65
N GLY A 41 5.07 14.46 -9.20
CA GLY A 41 5.47 13.05 -9.16
C GLY A 41 4.53 12.20 -8.33
N LEU A 42 4.14 12.69 -7.13
CA LEU A 42 3.17 12.01 -6.28
C LEU A 42 1.83 11.82 -6.99
N ARG A 43 1.30 12.88 -7.62
CA ARG A 43 0.02 12.80 -8.33
C ARG A 43 0.08 11.81 -9.49
N SER A 44 1.15 11.84 -10.29
CA SER A 44 1.36 10.89 -11.38
C SER A 44 1.47 9.45 -10.89
N ALA A 45 2.22 9.21 -9.80
CA ALA A 45 2.35 7.88 -9.21
C ALA A 45 1.03 7.36 -8.65
N VAL A 46 0.24 8.23 -7.98
CA VAL A 46 -1.08 7.87 -7.46
C VAL A 46 -2.04 7.52 -8.61
N ILE A 47 -2.04 8.28 -9.70
CA ILE A 47 -2.85 7.95 -10.89
C ILE A 47 -2.40 6.61 -11.48
N LEU A 48 -1.09 6.36 -11.60
CA LEU A 48 -0.57 5.10 -12.13
C LEU A 48 -0.96 3.91 -11.24
N GLY A 49 -0.83 4.08 -9.92
CA GLY A 49 -1.26 3.10 -8.91
C GLY A 49 -2.76 2.83 -8.96
N ALA A 50 -3.58 3.87 -9.11
CA ALA A 50 -5.03 3.74 -9.24
C ALA A 50 -5.42 2.99 -10.52
N VAL A 51 -4.85 3.34 -11.67
CA VAL A 51 -5.07 2.65 -12.94
C VAL A 51 -4.66 1.19 -12.85
N TYR A 52 -3.47 0.92 -12.29
CA TYR A 52 -3.00 -0.44 -12.10
C TYR A 52 -3.89 -1.24 -11.14
N SER A 53 -4.35 -0.64 -10.05
CA SER A 53 -5.27 -1.27 -9.11
C SER A 53 -6.62 -1.63 -9.76
N ALA A 54 -7.12 -0.80 -10.67
CA ALA A 54 -8.34 -1.08 -11.42
C ALA A 54 -8.13 -2.24 -12.42
N ILE A 55 -6.99 -2.25 -13.12
CA ILE A 55 -6.63 -3.36 -14.02
C ILE A 55 -6.55 -4.67 -13.24
N ILE A 56 -5.85 -4.68 -12.11
CA ILE A 56 -5.69 -5.93 -11.36
C ILE A 56 -7.00 -6.38 -10.73
N LEU A 57 -7.85 -5.46 -10.25
CA LEU A 57 -9.18 -5.79 -9.77
C LEU A 57 -10.00 -6.51 -10.85
N LEU A 58 -9.98 -6.02 -12.09
CA LEU A 58 -10.68 -6.65 -13.20
C LEU A 58 -10.11 -8.04 -13.49
N VAL A 59 -8.78 -8.18 -13.52
CA VAL A 59 -8.10 -9.47 -13.69
C VAL A 59 -8.45 -10.44 -12.56
N LEU A 60 -8.51 -10.00 -11.30
CA LEU A 60 -8.84 -10.83 -10.14
C LEU A 60 -10.32 -11.23 -10.09
N ILE A 61 -11.23 -10.38 -10.59
CA ILE A 61 -12.65 -10.74 -10.71
C ILE A 61 -12.84 -11.84 -11.77
N VAL A 62 -12.15 -11.73 -12.91
CA VAL A 62 -12.29 -12.66 -14.04
C VAL A 62 -11.47 -13.95 -13.85
N PHE A 63 -10.21 -13.84 -13.44
CA PHE A 63 -9.25 -14.94 -13.33
C PHE A 63 -8.93 -15.37 -11.89
N GLY A 64 -9.46 -14.69 -10.87
CA GLY A 64 -9.12 -14.99 -9.46
C GLY A 64 -9.46 -16.41 -9.05
N GLN A 65 -10.50 -17.01 -9.63
CA GLN A 65 -10.84 -18.42 -9.38
C GLN A 65 -9.80 -19.38 -9.99
N ASN A 66 -9.38 -19.11 -11.24
CA ASN A 66 -8.38 -19.92 -11.95
C ASN A 66 -6.99 -19.81 -11.32
N LEU A 67 -6.62 -18.62 -10.84
CA LEU A 67 -5.36 -18.39 -10.12
C LEU A 67 -5.31 -19.19 -8.81
N VAL A 68 -6.42 -19.27 -8.08
CA VAL A 68 -6.48 -20.03 -6.82
C VAL A 68 -6.41 -21.55 -7.08
N TYR A 69 -7.02 -22.05 -8.16
CA TYR A 69 -6.90 -23.46 -8.57
C TYR A 69 -5.47 -23.86 -8.97
N LEU A 70 -4.61 -22.91 -9.32
CA LEU A 70 -3.20 -23.18 -9.62
C LEU A 70 -2.39 -23.61 -8.37
N PHE A 71 -2.90 -23.28 -7.17
CA PHE A 71 -2.20 -23.48 -5.91
C PHE A 71 -3.00 -24.32 -4.88
N VAL A 72 -4.26 -24.65 -5.17
CA VAL A 72 -5.15 -25.44 -4.29
C VAL A 72 -5.84 -26.52 -5.11
N ASP A 73 -5.91 -27.73 -4.56
CA ASP A 73 -6.57 -28.87 -5.17
C ASP A 73 -8.08 -28.57 -5.37
N PRO A 74 -8.69 -28.86 -6.54
CA PRO A 74 -10.09 -28.55 -6.83
C PRO A 74 -11.11 -29.12 -5.84
N LYS A 75 -10.71 -30.13 -5.05
CA LYS A 75 -11.52 -30.79 -4.03
C LYS A 75 -11.78 -29.91 -2.80
N GLU A 76 -10.94 -28.93 -2.52
CA GLU A 76 -11.05 -28.01 -1.37
C GLU A 76 -11.87 -26.75 -1.75
N THR A 77 -13.10 -26.95 -2.22
CA THR A 77 -13.98 -25.89 -2.76
C THR A 77 -14.25 -24.76 -1.77
N VAL A 78 -14.27 -25.05 -0.47
CA VAL A 78 -14.46 -24.07 0.61
C VAL A 78 -13.26 -23.13 0.72
N VAL A 79 -12.02 -23.67 0.67
CA VAL A 79 -10.78 -22.87 0.73
C VAL A 79 -10.66 -21.99 -0.52
N VAL A 80 -11.06 -22.51 -1.69
CA VAL A 80 -11.05 -21.76 -2.95
C VAL A 80 -12.03 -20.59 -2.91
N ALA A 81 -13.26 -20.81 -2.43
CA ALA A 81 -14.27 -19.76 -2.30
C ALA A 81 -13.84 -18.66 -1.32
N GLN A 82 -13.28 -19.04 -0.16
CA GLN A 82 -12.77 -18.10 0.84
C GLN A 82 -11.55 -17.31 0.33
N ALA A 83 -10.61 -17.96 -0.34
CA ALA A 83 -9.44 -17.31 -0.92
C ALA A 83 -9.82 -16.32 -2.03
N ARG A 84 -10.79 -16.69 -2.89
CA ARG A 84 -11.33 -15.79 -3.92
C ARG A 84 -12.00 -14.57 -3.31
N GLN A 85 -12.86 -14.77 -2.30
CA GLN A 85 -13.53 -13.66 -1.62
C GLN A 85 -12.51 -12.74 -0.92
N PHE A 86 -11.48 -13.30 -0.29
CA PHE A 86 -10.37 -12.55 0.30
C PHE A 86 -9.63 -11.71 -0.76
N LEU A 87 -9.28 -12.32 -1.89
CA LEU A 87 -8.55 -11.69 -2.98
C LEU A 87 -9.35 -10.55 -3.61
N ILE A 88 -10.62 -10.76 -3.94
CA ILE A 88 -11.49 -9.72 -4.52
C ILE A 88 -11.71 -8.59 -3.51
N THR A 89 -11.97 -8.92 -2.24
CA THR A 89 -12.16 -7.91 -1.19
C THR A 89 -10.90 -7.05 -1.05
N ASN A 90 -9.72 -7.67 -0.96
CA ASN A 90 -8.46 -6.91 -0.90
C ASN A 90 -8.21 -6.10 -2.18
N ALA A 91 -8.53 -6.65 -3.35
CA ALA A 91 -8.32 -5.98 -4.63
C ALA A 91 -9.10 -4.67 -4.76
N VAL A 92 -10.33 -4.63 -4.23
CA VAL A 92 -11.14 -3.40 -4.17
C VAL A 92 -10.45 -2.32 -3.31
N PHE A 93 -9.67 -2.73 -2.31
CA PHE A 93 -8.93 -1.85 -1.42
C PHE A 93 -7.42 -1.74 -1.75
N TYR A 94 -6.99 -2.10 -2.95
CA TYR A 94 -5.60 -1.88 -3.38
C TYR A 94 -5.28 -0.43 -3.69
N VAL A 95 -6.29 0.44 -3.88
CA VAL A 95 -6.08 1.88 -4.03
C VAL A 95 -5.36 2.47 -2.79
N PRO A 96 -5.87 2.26 -1.54
CA PRO A 96 -5.14 2.64 -0.34
C PRO A 96 -3.74 2.02 -0.24
N LEU A 97 -3.60 0.72 -0.57
CA LEU A 97 -2.30 0.06 -0.52
C LEU A 97 -1.27 0.75 -1.42
N ALA A 98 -1.67 1.09 -2.65
CA ALA A 98 -0.81 1.80 -3.59
C ALA A 98 -0.37 3.16 -3.03
N LEU A 99 -1.32 3.89 -2.45
CA LEU A 99 -1.10 5.22 -1.91
C LEU A 99 -0.16 5.18 -0.70
N VAL A 100 -0.35 4.22 0.21
CA VAL A 100 0.51 4.03 1.39
C VAL A 100 1.94 3.75 0.96
N ASN A 101 2.13 2.92 -0.07
CA ASN A 101 3.44 2.53 -0.54
C ASN A 101 4.15 3.71 -1.20
N ILE A 102 3.46 4.38 -2.13
CA ILE A 102 3.97 5.55 -2.84
C ILE A 102 4.37 6.66 -1.84
N VAL A 103 3.46 7.03 -0.93
CA VAL A 103 3.70 8.14 0.01
C VAL A 103 4.79 7.79 1.01
N ARG A 104 4.80 6.57 1.55
CA ARG A 104 5.83 6.13 2.50
C ARG A 104 7.22 6.17 1.89
N PHE A 105 7.38 5.56 0.72
CA PHE A 105 8.67 5.53 0.05
C PHE A 105 9.10 6.93 -0.39
N LEU A 106 8.17 7.78 -0.81
CA LEU A 106 8.46 9.17 -1.12
C LEU A 106 8.95 9.94 0.12
N ILE A 107 8.28 9.83 1.27
CA ILE A 107 8.70 10.44 2.55
C ILE A 107 10.09 9.95 2.96
N GLN A 108 10.34 8.65 2.80
CA GLN A 108 11.64 8.06 3.08
C GLN A 108 12.73 8.62 2.13
N GLY A 109 12.41 8.75 0.84
CA GLY A 109 13.27 9.37 -0.16
C GLY A 109 13.58 10.84 0.13
N MET A 110 12.63 11.58 0.69
CA MET A 110 12.80 12.98 1.09
C MET A 110 13.71 13.19 2.31
N GLY A 111 14.24 12.13 2.93
CA GLY A 111 15.09 12.20 4.13
C GLY A 111 14.32 12.15 5.45
N PHE A 112 12.99 12.01 5.41
CA PHE A 112 12.12 11.86 6.59
C PHE A 112 11.82 10.38 6.90
N SER A 113 12.84 9.52 6.73
CA SER A 113 12.74 8.06 6.95
C SER A 113 12.17 7.71 8.32
N GLY A 114 12.49 8.50 9.35
CA GLY A 114 11.97 8.29 10.71
C GLY A 114 10.44 8.33 10.77
N PHE A 115 9.79 9.34 10.18
CA PHE A 115 8.33 9.45 10.15
C PHE A 115 7.68 8.27 9.39
N ALA A 116 8.27 7.88 8.26
CA ALA A 116 7.81 6.73 7.48
C ALA A 116 7.90 5.42 8.26
N VAL A 117 9.01 5.21 8.99
CA VAL A 117 9.23 4.03 9.84
C VAL A 117 8.27 4.02 11.03
N PHE A 118 8.11 5.12 11.76
CA PHE A 118 7.17 5.20 12.88
C PHE A 118 5.73 4.93 12.45
N ALA A 119 5.27 5.54 11.34
CA ALA A 119 3.95 5.25 10.78
C ALA A 119 3.79 3.75 10.42
N GLY A 120 4.83 3.14 9.85
CA GLY A 120 4.85 1.71 9.54
C GLY A 120 4.81 0.81 10.77
N VAL A 121 5.51 1.17 11.84
CA VAL A 121 5.48 0.44 13.11
C VAL A 121 4.08 0.51 13.73
N PHE A 122 3.46 1.69 13.76
CA PHE A 122 2.07 1.84 14.23
C PHE A 122 1.08 1.02 13.40
N GLU A 123 1.22 1.01 12.08
CA GLU A 123 0.42 0.16 11.20
C GLU A 123 0.57 -1.33 11.53
N MET A 124 1.81 -1.81 11.73
CA MET A 124 2.07 -3.22 12.08
C MET A 124 1.49 -3.59 13.44
N ILE A 125 1.61 -2.70 14.43
CA ILE A 125 1.02 -2.90 15.77
C ILE A 125 -0.50 -2.93 15.66
N ALA A 126 -1.12 -2.00 14.93
CA ALA A 126 -2.56 -2.00 14.71
C ALA A 126 -3.02 -3.27 14.00
N ARG A 127 -2.29 -3.72 12.97
CA ARG A 127 -2.56 -4.98 12.27
C ARG A 127 -2.44 -6.19 13.20
N ALA A 128 -1.42 -6.23 14.05
CA ALA A 128 -1.24 -7.30 15.03
C ALA A 128 -2.35 -7.30 16.09
N LEU A 129 -2.76 -6.14 16.58
CA LEU A 129 -3.86 -6.01 17.55
C LEU A 129 -5.19 -6.45 16.96
N VAL A 130 -5.54 -6.00 15.75
CA VAL A 130 -6.76 -6.46 15.07
C VAL A 130 -6.66 -7.96 14.75
N GLY A 131 -5.50 -8.43 14.32
CA GLY A 131 -5.23 -9.85 14.07
C GLY A 131 -5.37 -10.74 15.31
N LEU A 132 -4.92 -10.28 16.48
CA LEU A 132 -4.93 -11.09 17.70
C LEU A 132 -6.21 -10.93 18.52
N ALA A 133 -6.82 -9.74 18.52
CA ALA A 133 -8.02 -9.46 19.33
C ALA A 133 -9.33 -9.63 18.55
N PHE A 134 -9.39 -9.20 17.28
CA PHE A 134 -10.63 -9.22 16.48
C PHE A 134 -10.85 -10.53 15.73
N VAL A 135 -9.80 -11.25 15.35
CA VAL A 135 -9.93 -12.56 14.67
C VAL A 135 -10.62 -13.62 15.54
N PRO A 136 -10.31 -13.77 16.85
CA PRO A 136 -11.07 -14.70 17.70
C PRO A 136 -12.53 -14.28 17.94
N LEU A 137 -12.89 -13.00 17.74
CA LEU A 137 -14.25 -12.49 17.95
C LEU A 137 -15.12 -12.48 16.69
N PHE A 138 -14.56 -12.18 15.52
CA PHE A 138 -15.28 -11.98 14.25
C PHE A 138 -14.85 -12.94 13.12
N GLY A 139 -13.90 -13.84 13.39
CA GLY A 139 -13.45 -14.87 12.45
C GLY A 139 -12.65 -14.35 11.24
N TYR A 140 -12.67 -15.12 10.15
CA TYR A 140 -11.85 -14.89 8.95
C TYR A 140 -12.14 -13.55 8.25
N SER A 141 -13.40 -13.08 8.27
CA SER A 141 -13.77 -11.78 7.68
C SER A 141 -13.10 -10.61 8.39
N ALA A 142 -12.92 -10.67 9.72
CA ALA A 142 -12.23 -9.63 10.48
C ALA A 142 -10.77 -9.50 10.03
N ALA A 143 -10.10 -10.63 9.81
CA ALA A 143 -8.74 -10.68 9.27
C ALA A 143 -8.67 -10.08 7.85
N CYS A 144 -9.69 -10.33 7.02
CA CYS A 144 -9.78 -9.77 5.68
C CYS A 144 -9.85 -8.24 5.69
N PHE A 145 -10.70 -7.67 6.56
CA PHE A 145 -10.90 -6.22 6.65
C PHE A 145 -9.81 -5.50 7.45
N ALA A 146 -9.06 -6.21 8.29
CA ALA A 146 -7.96 -5.64 9.07
C ALA A 146 -6.90 -4.97 8.18
N SER A 147 -6.56 -5.59 7.04
CA SER A 147 -5.50 -5.07 6.16
C SER A 147 -5.92 -3.80 5.42
N PRO A 148 -7.08 -3.78 4.72
CA PRO A 148 -7.64 -2.55 4.14
C PRO A 148 -7.79 -1.41 5.15
N LEU A 149 -8.31 -1.71 6.34
CA LEU A 149 -8.54 -0.70 7.37
C LEU A 149 -7.21 -0.10 7.85
N ALA A 150 -6.18 -0.94 8.05
CA ALA A 150 -4.84 -0.49 8.41
C ALA A 150 -4.23 0.44 7.33
N TRP A 151 -4.42 0.12 6.05
CA TRP A 151 -3.93 0.97 4.95
C TRP A 151 -4.63 2.32 4.91
N ILE A 152 -5.95 2.36 5.06
CA ILE A 152 -6.71 3.62 5.09
C ILE A 152 -6.28 4.50 6.27
N PHE A 153 -6.10 3.92 7.46
CA PHE A 153 -5.59 4.66 8.62
C PHE A 153 -4.16 5.17 8.38
N ALA A 154 -3.30 4.36 7.77
CA ALA A 154 -1.95 4.75 7.44
C ALA A 154 -1.92 5.87 6.39
N ASP A 155 -2.77 5.84 5.37
CA ASP A 155 -2.92 6.92 4.38
C ASP A 155 -3.40 8.22 5.02
N CYS A 156 -4.41 8.15 5.89
CA CYS A 156 -4.89 9.30 6.66
C CYS A 156 -3.79 9.94 7.51
N PHE A 157 -2.78 9.16 7.94
CA PHE A 157 -1.63 9.67 8.69
C PHE A 157 -0.48 10.14 7.78
N LEU A 158 -0.19 9.40 6.71
CA LEU A 158 0.92 9.63 5.79
C LEU A 158 0.67 10.81 4.85
N ILE A 159 -0.57 11.04 4.40
CA ILE A 159 -0.90 12.18 3.53
C ILE A 159 -0.59 13.51 4.25
N PRO A 160 -1.10 13.78 5.47
CA PRO A 160 -0.73 14.98 6.22
C PRO A 160 0.77 15.04 6.53
N ALA A 161 1.39 13.91 6.88
CA ALA A 161 2.83 13.85 7.14
C ALA A 161 3.64 14.25 5.89
N PHE A 162 3.22 13.83 4.69
CA PHE A 162 3.83 14.24 3.43
C PHE A 162 3.72 15.74 3.21
N PHE A 163 2.53 16.33 3.37
CA PHE A 163 2.34 17.77 3.25
C PHE A 163 3.17 18.55 4.27
N HIS A 164 3.26 18.06 5.51
CA HIS A 164 4.10 18.66 6.55
C HIS A 164 5.59 18.59 6.19
N CYS A 165 6.09 17.43 5.75
CA CYS A 165 7.48 17.26 5.32
C CYS A 165 7.81 18.16 4.13
N ARG A 166 6.91 18.25 3.13
CA ARG A 166 7.07 19.15 1.98
C ARG A 166 7.13 20.62 2.42
N LYS A 167 6.27 21.03 3.35
CA LYS A 167 6.25 22.42 3.87
C LYS A 167 7.53 22.73 4.65
N LYS A 168 8.01 21.80 5.47
CA LYS A 168 9.25 21.93 6.22
C LYS A 168 10.48 22.03 5.30
N LEU A 169 10.53 21.23 4.24
CA LEU A 169 11.57 21.33 3.21
C LEU A 169 11.53 22.65 2.44
N MET A 170 10.34 23.16 2.12
CA MET A 170 10.19 24.47 1.46
C MET A 170 10.62 25.64 2.36
N GLN A 171 10.42 25.53 3.68
CA GLN A 171 10.92 26.52 4.64
C GLN A 171 12.44 26.46 4.79
N ALA A 172 13.02 25.25 4.92
CA ALA A 172 14.47 25.08 5.03
C ALA A 172 15.25 25.54 3.78
N GLY A 173 14.66 25.47 2.59
CA GLY A 173 15.25 26.01 1.36
C GLY A 173 15.19 27.54 1.26
N SER A 174 14.25 28.17 1.98
CA SER A 174 14.11 29.64 2.01
C SER A 174 15.11 30.30 2.97
N ASP A 175 15.57 29.59 4.01
CA ASP A 175 16.56 30.09 4.97
C ASP A 175 18.02 30.03 4.44
N GLN A 176 18.24 29.49 3.24
CA GLN A 176 19.56 29.42 2.58
C GLN A 176 19.75 30.42 1.43
N MET A 177 18.77 31.29 1.16
CA MET A 177 18.86 32.42 0.21
C MET A 177 18.99 33.75 0.94
#